data_AF-A0A4V2B192-F1
#
_entry.id   AF-A0A4V2B192-F1
#
_cell.length_a   1.000
_cell.length_b   1.000
_cell.length_c   1.000
_cell.angle_alpha   90.00
_cell.angle_beta   90.00
_cell.angle_gamma   90.00
#
_symmetry.space_group_name_H-M   'P 1'
#
loop_
_entity.id
_entity.type
_entity.pdbx_description
1 polymer ?
#
loop_
_entity_poly.entity_id
_entity_poly.type
_entity_poly.pdbx_seq_one_letter_code
_entity_poly.pdbx_strand_id
1 'polypeptide(L)'
;MKGTLVAFGKLKTPGVRETVDYYLRNLKPWWPIEEVELKHTSRDVQSSADRLLVQREEAETFRKLIQSKKSAGRTRLILLDETGRGFGTLEWAKKFETYRSDGTTSLFIGVGSAYGWHADLKREADVLWSFGRETLSHEIARSVLAEQLYRIYAVLNRHPYHNEGE
;
A
#
# COMPACT_ATOMS: atom_id res chain seq x y z
N MET A 1 -3.03 12.02 -10.88
CA MET A 1 -2.57 11.39 -9.63
C MET A 1 -1.58 10.27 -9.94
N LYS A 2 -0.34 10.37 -9.45
CA LYS A 2 0.68 9.31 -9.50
C LYS A 2 0.55 8.38 -8.29
N GLY A 3 0.71 7.08 -8.48
CA GLY A 3 0.69 6.08 -7.42
C GLY A 3 2.10 5.62 -7.02
N THR A 4 2.32 5.38 -5.74
CA THR A 4 3.54 4.73 -5.24
C THR A 4 3.15 3.68 -4.20
N LEU A 5 3.31 2.41 -4.55
CA LEU A 5 3.27 1.30 -3.59
C LEU A 5 4.64 1.24 -2.92
N VAL A 6 4.67 1.43 -1.62
CA VAL A 6 5.90 1.41 -0.82
C VAL A 6 5.84 0.24 0.12
N ALA A 7 6.87 -0.58 0.14
CA ALA A 7 6.88 -1.73 1.02
C ALA A 7 8.28 -2.05 1.54
N PHE A 8 8.36 -2.55 2.77
CA PHE A 8 9.62 -3.00 3.32
C PHE A 8 9.88 -4.45 2.93
N GLY A 9 11.10 -4.73 2.46
CA GLY A 9 11.54 -6.08 2.12
C GLY A 9 11.31 -6.47 0.66
N LYS A 10 12.11 -7.44 0.24
CA LYS A 10 11.96 -8.12 -1.05
C LYS A 10 10.94 -9.25 -0.92
N LEU A 11 10.22 -9.52 -2.00
CA LEU A 11 9.40 -10.72 -2.14
C LEU A 11 10.30 -11.94 -2.37
N LYS A 12 10.25 -12.91 -1.45
CA LYS A 12 11.05 -14.14 -1.45
C LYS A 12 10.19 -15.39 -1.55
N THR A 13 8.92 -15.30 -1.17
CA THR A 13 7.98 -16.41 -1.24
C THR A 13 7.75 -16.77 -2.72
N PRO A 14 7.92 -18.05 -3.14
CA PRO A 14 7.75 -18.45 -4.53
C PRO A 14 6.38 -18.06 -5.10
N GLY A 15 6.35 -17.52 -6.32
CA GLY A 15 5.12 -17.11 -7.01
C GLY A 15 4.58 -15.72 -6.63
N VAL A 16 4.99 -15.17 -5.48
CA VAL A 16 4.45 -13.90 -4.97
C VAL A 16 4.93 -12.72 -5.81
N ARG A 17 6.21 -12.68 -6.20
CA ARG A 17 6.77 -11.62 -7.06
C ARG A 17 6.08 -11.60 -8.42
N GLU A 18 5.90 -12.76 -9.03
CA GLU A 18 5.24 -12.91 -10.32
C GLU A 18 3.77 -12.45 -10.25
N THR A 19 3.09 -12.76 -9.15
CA THR A 19 1.71 -12.32 -8.91
C THR A 19 1.61 -10.80 -8.81
N VAL A 20 2.46 -10.17 -7.99
CA VAL A 20 2.51 -8.70 -7.85
C VAL A 20 2.84 -8.05 -9.19
N ASP A 21 3.83 -8.57 -9.92
CA ASP A 21 4.25 -8.03 -11.21
C ASP A 21 3.15 -8.11 -12.26
N TYR A 22 2.39 -9.21 -12.29
CA TYR A 22 1.26 -9.36 -13.19
C TYR A 22 0.25 -8.23 -12.98
N TYR A 23 -0.21 -8.03 -11.75
CA TYR A 23 -1.24 -7.01 -11.48
C TYR A 23 -0.72 -5.59 -11.65
N LEU A 24 0.48 -5.27 -11.16
CA LEU A 24 1.04 -3.92 -11.32
C LEU A 24 1.31 -3.59 -12.80
N ARG A 25 1.73 -4.56 -13.62
CA ARG A 25 1.91 -4.36 -15.07
C ARG A 25 0.59 -4.05 -15.77
N ASN A 26 -0.47 -4.80 -15.46
CA ASN A 26 -1.79 -4.59 -16.05
C ASN A 26 -2.50 -3.34 -15.52
N LEU A 27 -2.13 -2.86 -14.34
CA LEU A 27 -2.65 -1.62 -13.73
C LEU A 27 -2.04 -0.34 -14.35
N LYS A 28 -0.77 -0.39 -14.78
CA LYS A 28 -0.02 0.78 -15.29
C LYS A 28 -0.74 1.58 -16.41
N PRO A 29 -1.43 0.96 -17.39
CA PRO A 29 -2.16 1.70 -18.41
C PRO A 29 -3.27 2.61 -17.86
N TRP A 30 -3.88 2.26 -16.73
CA TRP A 30 -4.96 3.04 -16.11
C TRP A 30 -4.47 4.01 -15.04
N TRP A 31 -3.35 3.68 -14.40
CA TRP A 31 -2.78 4.46 -13.32
C TRP A 31 -1.26 4.37 -13.32
N PRO A 32 -0.53 5.50 -13.47
CA PRO A 32 0.94 5.50 -13.37
C PRO A 32 1.38 5.21 -11.94
N ILE A 33 1.45 3.92 -11.61
CA ILE A 33 1.90 3.39 -10.34
C ILE A 33 3.32 2.82 -10.47
N GLU A 34 4.15 3.11 -9.46
CA GLU A 34 5.44 2.46 -9.26
C GLU A 34 5.47 1.71 -7.93
N GLU A 35 6.26 0.65 -7.87
CA GLU A 35 6.60 -0.03 -6.61
C GLU A 35 7.98 0.42 -6.14
N VAL A 36 8.12 0.68 -4.84
CA VAL A 36 9.38 1.00 -4.19
C VAL A 36 9.59 0.05 -3.02
N GLU A 37 10.64 -0.77 -3.11
CA GLU A 37 11.08 -1.64 -2.03
C GLU A 37 12.10 -0.90 -1.15
N LEU A 38 11.72 -0.69 0.12
CA LEU A 38 12.62 -0.18 1.15
C LEU A 38 13.32 -1.36 1.85
N LYS A 39 14.57 -1.15 2.25
CA LYS A 39 15.28 -2.11 3.10
C LYS A 39 14.65 -2.11 4.49
N HIS A 40 14.50 -3.28 5.08
CA HIS A 40 14.16 -3.39 6.50
C HIS A 40 15.26 -2.77 7.36
N THR A 41 14.85 -2.19 8.48
CA THR A 41 15.79 -1.88 9.55
C THR A 41 16.26 -3.19 10.19
N SER A 42 17.53 -3.52 9.99
CA SER A 42 18.15 -4.73 10.57
C SER A 42 18.56 -4.44 12.01
N ARG A 43 17.73 -4.87 12.96
CA ARG A 43 18.03 -4.85 14.39
C ARG A 43 17.70 -6.22 14.97
N ASP A 44 18.51 -6.68 15.94
CA ASP A 44 18.15 -7.84 16.75
C ASP A 44 17.00 -7.44 17.69
N VAL A 45 15.81 -7.99 17.47
CA VAL A 45 14.60 -7.60 18.19
C VAL A 45 14.33 -8.63 19.28
N GLN A 46 14.73 -8.29 20.51
CA GLN A 46 14.56 -9.14 21.69
C GLN A 46 13.45 -8.61 22.62
N SER A 47 13.01 -7.36 22.44
CA SER A 47 12.00 -6.72 23.26
C SER A 47 10.96 -5.91 22.46
N SER A 48 9.88 -5.50 23.12
CA SER A 48 8.91 -4.56 22.57
C SER A 48 9.50 -3.17 22.33
N ALA A 49 10.50 -2.76 23.13
CA ALA A 49 11.21 -1.50 22.94
C ALA A 49 12.05 -1.52 21.64
N ASP A 50 12.74 -2.64 21.35
CA ASP A 50 13.48 -2.81 20.10
C ASP A 50 12.57 -2.76 18.89
N ARG A 51 11.39 -3.40 18.98
CA ARG A 51 10.36 -3.33 17.94
C ARG A 51 9.93 -1.88 17.67
N LEU A 52 9.72 -1.09 18.71
CA LEU A 52 9.32 0.31 18.56
C LEU A 52 10.40 1.15 17.89
N LEU A 53 11.68 0.88 18.18
CA LEU A 53 12.80 1.54 17.50
C LEU A 53 12.82 1.19 16.00
N VAL A 54 12.66 -0.09 15.65
CA VAL A 54 12.56 -0.53 14.25
C VAL A 54 11.42 0.19 13.53
N GLN A 55 10.21 0.17 14.11
CA GLN A 55 9.04 0.85 13.53
C GLN A 55 9.29 2.35 13.33
N ARG A 56 9.98 3.01 14.29
CA ARG A 56 10.29 4.45 14.21
C ARG A 56 11.27 4.76 13.09
N GLU A 57 12.36 4.00 12.99
CA GLU A 57 13.38 4.16 11.94
C GLU A 57 12.77 3.89 10.54
N GLU A 58 11.94 2.86 10.42
CA GLU A 58 11.21 2.55 9.18
C GLU A 58 10.22 3.68 8.83
N ALA A 59 9.48 4.22 9.80
CA ALA A 59 8.58 5.36 9.57
C ALA A 59 9.33 6.61 9.08
N GLU A 60 10.50 6.92 9.64
CA GLU A 60 11.34 8.02 9.15
C GLU A 60 11.82 7.79 7.72
N THR A 61 12.25 6.57 7.40
CA THR A 61 12.68 6.18 6.05
C THR A 61 11.53 6.34 5.05
N PHE A 62 10.33 5.89 5.43
CA PHE A 62 9.12 6.04 4.63
C PHE A 62 8.77 7.51 4.39
N ARG A 63 8.84 8.36 5.42
CA ARG A 63 8.59 9.81 5.27
C ARG A 63 9.59 10.46 4.32
N LYS A 64 10.88 10.13 4.42
CA LYS A 64 11.92 10.63 3.49
C LYS A 64 11.58 10.26 2.04
N LEU A 65 11.07 9.04 1.80
CA LEU A 65 10.61 8.63 0.48
C LEU A 65 9.39 9.43 0.01
N ILE A 66 8.38 9.67 0.86
CA ILE A 66 7.24 10.51 0.50
C ILE A 66 7.73 11.90 0.09
N GLN A 67 8.61 12.52 0.89
CA GLN A 67 9.10 13.87 0.60
C GLN A 67 9.88 13.95 -0.71
N SER A 68 10.65 12.92 -1.06
CA SER A 68 11.44 12.91 -2.29
C SER A 68 10.62 12.61 -3.56
N LYS A 69 9.48 11.92 -3.43
CA LYS A 69 8.66 11.50 -4.58
C LYS A 69 7.36 12.27 -4.77
N LYS A 70 6.86 12.96 -3.75
CA LYS A 70 5.61 13.73 -3.87
C LYS A 70 5.75 14.83 -4.93
N SER A 71 4.69 15.06 -5.67
CA SER A 71 4.61 16.19 -6.60
C SER A 71 4.06 17.43 -5.90
N ALA A 72 4.15 18.59 -6.54
CA ALA A 72 3.40 19.76 -6.11
C ALA A 72 1.90 19.41 -6.08
N GLY A 73 1.20 19.80 -5.01
CA GLY A 73 -0.23 19.51 -4.81
C GLY A 73 -0.51 18.59 -3.62
N ARG A 74 -1.73 18.06 -3.57
CA ARG A 74 -2.19 17.25 -2.44
C ARG A 74 -1.60 15.84 -2.51
N THR A 75 -1.06 15.40 -1.37
CA THR A 75 -0.57 14.03 -1.17
C THR A 75 -1.52 13.29 -0.26
N ARG A 76 -1.83 12.03 -0.59
CA ARG A 76 -2.62 11.12 0.24
C ARG A 76 -1.78 9.90 0.63
N LEU A 77 -2.02 9.37 1.82
CA LEU A 77 -1.37 8.21 2.39
C LEU A 77 -2.39 7.17 2.82
N ILE A 78 -2.25 5.96 2.28
CA ILE A 78 -2.97 4.76 2.73
C ILE A 78 -1.92 3.82 3.33
N LEU A 79 -2.20 3.23 4.48
CA LEU A 79 -1.36 2.18 5.06
C LEU A 79 -2.16 0.89 5.20
N LEU A 80 -1.58 -0.23 4.80
CA LEU A 80 -2.11 -1.54 5.17
C LEU A 80 -1.86 -1.81 6.64
N ASP A 81 -2.92 -2.11 7.38
CA ASP A 81 -2.85 -2.38 8.81
C ASP A 81 -4.10 -3.18 9.23
N GLU A 82 -3.91 -4.27 9.97
CA GLU A 82 -4.98 -5.17 10.41
C GLU A 82 -6.00 -4.50 11.33
N THR A 83 -5.60 -3.44 12.04
CA THR A 83 -6.49 -2.63 12.90
C THR A 83 -7.30 -1.60 12.11
N GLY A 84 -7.04 -1.48 10.80
CA GLY A 84 -7.75 -0.60 9.88
C GLY A 84 -9.16 -1.07 9.55
N ARG A 85 -9.80 -0.34 8.65
CA ARG A 85 -11.14 -0.66 8.15
C ARG A 85 -11.07 -1.53 6.89
N GLY A 86 -11.96 -2.51 6.80
CA GLY A 86 -12.24 -3.24 5.55
C GLY A 86 -13.14 -2.42 4.62
N PHE A 87 -12.87 -2.49 3.32
CA PHE A 87 -13.56 -1.72 2.30
C PHE A 87 -13.96 -2.65 1.16
N GLY A 88 -15.18 -2.49 0.64
CA GLY A 88 -15.59 -3.14 -0.60
C GLY A 88 -14.90 -2.54 -1.81
N THR A 89 -14.74 -3.31 -2.89
CA THR A 89 -14.12 -2.85 -4.14
C THR A 89 -14.81 -1.61 -4.71
N LEU A 90 -16.15 -1.57 -4.73
CA LEU A 90 -16.92 -0.41 -5.21
C LEU A 90 -16.72 0.84 -4.33
N GLU A 91 -16.58 0.64 -3.02
CA GLU A 91 -16.29 1.75 -2.09
C GLU A 91 -14.91 2.35 -2.38
N TRP A 92 -13.92 1.50 -2.64
CA TRP A 92 -12.60 1.95 -3.06
C TRP A 92 -12.61 2.64 -4.41
N ALA A 93 -13.34 2.13 -5.41
CA ALA A 93 -13.47 2.77 -6.71
C ALA A 93 -13.98 4.21 -6.55
N LYS A 94 -15.07 4.41 -5.80
CA LYS A 94 -15.60 5.75 -5.49
C LYS A 94 -14.59 6.64 -4.77
N LYS A 95 -13.81 6.08 -3.84
CA LYS A 95 -12.79 6.82 -3.08
C LYS A 95 -11.61 7.24 -3.95
N PHE A 96 -11.14 6.38 -4.84
CA PHE A 96 -10.08 6.69 -5.81
C PHE A 96 -10.53 7.72 -6.86
N GLU A 97 -11.79 7.67 -7.29
CA GLU A 97 -12.39 8.70 -8.14
C GLU A 97 -12.44 10.06 -7.42
N THR A 98 -12.79 10.05 -6.12
CA THR A 98 -12.75 11.26 -5.27
C THR A 98 -11.34 11.83 -5.17
N TYR A 99 -10.32 10.99 -4.97
CA TYR A 99 -8.92 11.46 -4.95
C TYR A 99 -8.47 12.03 -6.29
N ARG A 100 -8.95 11.48 -7.41
CA ARG A 100 -8.65 12.02 -8.74
C ARG A 100 -9.26 13.40 -8.97
N SER A 101 -10.44 13.67 -8.40
CA SER A 101 -11.18 14.92 -8.57
C SER A 101 -10.84 16.00 -7.55
N ASP A 102 -10.32 15.65 -6.37
CA ASP A 102 -10.03 16.63 -5.30
C ASP A 102 -8.69 17.37 -5.45
N GLY A 103 -7.93 17.10 -6.52
CA GLY A 103 -6.60 17.68 -6.74
C GLY A 103 -5.45 16.88 -6.11
N THR A 104 -5.68 15.63 -5.69
CA THR A 104 -4.59 14.73 -5.27
C THR A 104 -3.64 14.44 -6.45
N THR A 105 -2.38 14.85 -6.30
CA THR A 105 -1.33 14.63 -7.30
C THR A 105 -0.50 13.40 -6.99
N SER A 106 -0.36 13.02 -5.71
CA SER A 106 0.40 11.85 -5.28
C SER A 106 -0.40 10.99 -4.28
N LEU A 107 -0.45 9.68 -4.51
CA LEU A 107 -1.02 8.70 -3.58
C LEU A 107 0.02 7.65 -3.23
N PHE A 108 0.37 7.58 -1.94
CA PHE A 108 1.27 6.56 -1.39
C PHE A 108 0.46 5.48 -0.69
N ILE A 109 0.81 4.22 -0.95
CA ILE A 109 0.19 3.06 -0.31
C ILE A 109 1.29 2.23 0.34
N GLY A 110 1.29 2.15 1.67
CA GLY A 110 2.31 1.46 2.43
C GLY A 110 1.94 0.01 2.76
N VAL A 111 2.90 -0.91 2.62
CA VAL A 111 2.90 -2.24 3.25
C VAL A 111 4.04 -2.30 4.27
N GLY A 112 3.69 -2.56 5.54
CA GLY A 112 4.65 -2.53 6.65
C GLY A 112 5.65 -3.69 6.60
N SER A 113 6.67 -3.63 7.44
CA SER A 113 7.51 -4.80 7.72
C SER A 113 6.75 -5.82 8.59
N ALA A 114 7.42 -6.91 8.97
CA ALA A 114 6.87 -7.89 9.91
C ALA A 114 6.47 -7.28 11.28
N TYR A 115 6.94 -6.07 11.60
CA TYR A 115 6.60 -5.37 12.83
C TYR A 115 5.48 -4.35 12.68
N GLY A 116 4.98 -4.10 11.46
CA GLY A 116 3.93 -3.11 11.21
C GLY A 116 4.42 -1.66 11.31
N TRP A 117 3.50 -0.74 11.56
CA TRP A 117 3.77 0.70 11.52
C TRP A 117 3.95 1.32 12.91
N HIS A 118 4.84 2.31 13.01
CA HIS A 118 4.87 3.19 14.18
C HIS A 118 3.56 3.98 14.29
N ALA A 119 3.07 4.17 15.52
CA ALA A 119 1.79 4.83 15.78
C ALA A 119 1.69 6.23 15.15
N ASP A 120 2.79 6.97 15.10
CA ASP A 120 2.83 8.31 14.50
C ASP A 120 2.52 8.29 13.00
N LEU A 121 3.06 7.32 12.26
CA LEU A 121 2.78 7.20 10.83
C LEU A 121 1.33 6.76 10.59
N LYS A 122 0.78 5.90 11.46
CA LYS A 122 -0.65 5.53 11.42
C LYS A 122 -1.57 6.74 11.57
N ARG A 123 -1.21 7.70 12.43
CA ARG A 123 -1.98 8.95 12.63
C ARG A 123 -1.88 9.91 11.44
N GLU A 124 -0.81 9.83 10.66
CA GLU A 124 -0.63 10.63 9.45
C GLU A 124 -1.38 10.06 8.23
N ALA A 125 -1.77 8.78 8.27
CA ALA A 125 -2.47 8.14 7.17
C ALA A 125 -3.89 8.66 7.01
N ASP A 126 -4.28 8.97 5.77
CA ASP A 126 -5.68 9.27 5.43
C ASP A 126 -6.58 8.05 5.61
N VAL A 127 -6.03 6.84 5.41
CA VAL A 127 -6.73 5.58 5.58
C VAL A 127 -5.79 4.51 6.13
N LEU A 128 -6.25 3.80 7.17
CA LEU A 128 -5.75 2.48 7.53
C LEU A 128 -6.65 1.43 6.86
N TRP A 129 -6.10 0.70 5.90
CA TRP A 129 -6.81 -0.31 5.13
C TRP A 129 -6.49 -1.71 5.66
N SER A 130 -7.53 -2.42 6.08
CA SER A 130 -7.43 -3.81 6.52
C SER A 130 -7.99 -4.77 5.46
N PHE A 131 -7.31 -5.90 5.26
CA PHE A 131 -7.83 -7.05 4.51
C PHE A 131 -8.55 -8.08 5.38
N GLY A 132 -8.63 -7.84 6.69
CA GLY A 132 -9.19 -8.77 7.66
C GLY A 132 -8.50 -8.65 9.00
N ARG A 133 -9.04 -9.37 10.00
CA ARG A 133 -8.45 -9.43 11.35
C ARG A 133 -7.27 -10.39 11.43
N GLU A 134 -7.15 -11.27 10.44
CA GLU A 134 -6.05 -12.22 10.33
C GLU A 134 -4.73 -11.51 10.03
N THR A 135 -3.66 -11.99 10.66
CA THR A 135 -2.31 -11.50 10.37
C THR A 135 -1.80 -12.12 9.07
N LEU A 136 -1.81 -11.34 7.99
CA LEU A 136 -1.17 -11.72 6.73
C LEU A 136 0.31 -11.39 6.78
N SER A 137 1.15 -12.25 6.17
CA SER A 137 2.54 -11.87 5.94
C SER A 137 2.59 -10.65 5.01
N HIS A 138 3.56 -9.76 5.19
CA HIS A 138 3.72 -8.57 4.37
C HIS A 138 3.83 -8.89 2.86
N GLU A 139 4.41 -10.03 2.50
CA GLU A 139 4.49 -10.52 1.12
C GLU A 139 3.11 -10.84 0.54
N ILE A 140 2.29 -11.61 1.27
CA ILE A 140 0.93 -11.96 0.82
C ILE A 140 0.03 -10.73 0.83
N ALA A 141 0.12 -9.88 1.85
CA ALA A 141 -0.61 -8.62 1.91
C ALA A 141 -0.29 -7.72 0.70
N ARG A 142 0.96 -7.70 0.25
CA ARG A 142 1.37 -6.97 -0.96
C ARG A 142 0.74 -7.55 -2.24
N SER A 143 0.69 -8.88 -2.36
CA SER A 143 -0.01 -9.55 -3.48
C SER A 143 -1.49 -9.24 -3.53
N VAL A 144 -2.18 -9.34 -2.39
CA VAL A 144 -3.61 -8.99 -2.29
C VAL A 144 -3.81 -7.52 -2.63
N LEU A 145 -2.94 -6.63 -2.16
CA LEU A 145 -3.01 -5.21 -2.52
C LEU A 145 -2.86 -4.97 -4.02
N ALA A 146 -1.89 -5.60 -4.67
CA ALA A 146 -1.67 -5.43 -6.11
C ALA A 146 -2.90 -5.87 -6.91
N GLU A 147 -3.48 -7.02 -6.57
CA GLU A 147 -4.71 -7.53 -7.17
C GLU A 147 -5.89 -6.58 -6.92
N GLN A 148 -6.10 -6.16 -5.67
CA GLN A 148 -7.24 -5.31 -5.32
C GLN A 148 -7.13 -3.94 -6.00
N LEU A 149 -5.93 -3.37 -6.13
CA LEU A 149 -5.72 -2.14 -6.89
C LEU A 149 -6.06 -2.33 -8.37
N TYR A 150 -5.65 -3.45 -8.98
CA TYR A 150 -6.05 -3.77 -10.34
C TYR A 150 -7.57 -3.89 -10.47
N ARG A 151 -8.23 -4.59 -9.54
CA ARG A 151 -9.69 -4.76 -9.51
C ARG A 151 -10.43 -3.44 -9.34
N ILE A 152 -9.97 -2.57 -8.45
CA ILE A 152 -10.52 -1.21 -8.25
C ILE A 152 -10.48 -0.43 -9.58
N TYR A 153 -9.36 -0.48 -10.29
CA TYR A 153 -9.24 0.20 -11.58
C TYR A 153 -10.00 -0.52 -12.69
N ALA A 154 -10.17 -1.84 -12.64
CA ALA A 154 -11.04 -2.56 -13.56
C ALA A 154 -12.49 -2.06 -13.44
N VAL A 155 -13.00 -1.87 -12.22
CA VAL A 155 -14.31 -1.23 -11.96
C VAL A 155 -14.37 0.17 -12.57
N LEU A 156 -13.38 1.02 -12.27
CA LEU A 156 -13.34 2.40 -12.76
C LEU A 156 -13.33 2.52 -14.29
N ASN A 157 -12.81 1.51 -14.99
CA ASN A 157 -12.71 1.47 -16.45
C ASN A 157 -13.76 0.55 -17.10
N ARG A 158 -14.73 0.02 -16.34
CA ARG A 158 -15.76 -0.93 -16.83
C ARG A 158 -15.14 -2.14 -17.56
N HIS A 159 -14.01 -2.63 -17.05
CA HIS A 159 -13.28 -3.76 -17.61
C HIS A 159 -13.89 -5.10 -17.15
N PRO A 160 -14.06 -6.12 -18.02
CA PRO A 160 -14.77 -7.37 -17.68
C PRO A 160 -14.29 -8.09 -16.42
N TYR A 161 -13.02 -7.91 -16.04
CA TYR A 161 -12.45 -8.46 -14.80
C TYR A 161 -13.24 -8.09 -13.53
N HIS A 162 -13.97 -6.98 -13.50
CA HIS A 162 -14.80 -6.66 -12.33
C HIS A 162 -16.04 -7.55 -12.18
N ASN A 163 -16.52 -8.16 -13.28
CA ASN A 163 -17.70 -9.04 -13.27
C ASN A 163 -17.39 -10.47 -12.82
N GLU A 164 -16.11 -10.86 -12.72
CA GLU A 164 -15.72 -12.22 -12.30
C GLU A 164 -15.99 -12.49 -10.80
N GLY A 165 -16.65 -11.57 -10.09
CA GLY A 165 -17.05 -11.73 -8.69
C GLY A 165 -18.42 -11.11 -8.35
N GLU A 166 -19.25 -10.82 -9.36
CA GLU A 166 -20.68 -10.47 -9.19
C GLU A 166 -21.59 -11.68 -9.48
#